data_AF-A0A1I7XJX5-F1
#
_entry.id   AF-A0A1I7XJX5-F1
#
_cell.length_a   1.000
_cell.length_b   1.000
_cell.length_c   1.000
_cell.angle_alpha   90.00
_cell.angle_beta   90.00
_cell.angle_gamma   90.00
#
_symmetry.space_group_name_H-M   'P 1'
#
loop_
_entity.id
_entity.type
_entity.pdbx_description
1 polymer ?
#
loop_
_entity_poly.entity_id
_entity_poly.type
_entity_poly.pdbx_seq_one_letter_code
_entity_poly.pdbx_strand_id
1 'polypeptide(L)'
;MCVSLLSALAALFVVVPTFGSNDLDIPSNVANRVDLSQLLDKKQTYITGQFHLEGNTASFPSTQTEIEPYVTFHHNCDMDEKQSANLGYKRWAIRLPEEYVTLGTKPRKVYDFGRINLQIEYPGETHDKKFNFNE
;
A
#
# COMPACT_ATOMS: atom_id res chain seq x y z
N MET A 1 6.55 -3.49 -18.77
CA MET A 1 5.77 -3.93 -17.60
C MET A 1 6.74 -4.69 -16.72
N CYS A 2 6.90 -4.27 -15.46
CA CYS A 2 7.81 -4.86 -14.47
C CYS A 2 7.38 -6.31 -14.12
N VAL A 3 7.53 -7.20 -15.10
CA VAL A 3 7.30 -8.65 -15.05
C VAL A 3 8.59 -9.28 -15.59
N SER A 4 9.74 -8.84 -15.09
CA SER A 4 11.04 -9.35 -15.52
C SER A 4 11.39 -10.58 -14.68
N LEU A 5 11.40 -11.72 -15.39
CA LEU A 5 11.51 -13.10 -14.91
C LEU A 5 12.68 -13.45 -13.96
N LEU A 6 13.56 -12.52 -13.55
CA LEU A 6 14.71 -12.86 -12.71
C LEU A 6 15.00 -11.92 -11.53
N SER A 7 14.25 -10.84 -11.31
CA SER A 7 14.51 -9.94 -10.15
C SER A 7 13.34 -9.02 -9.74
N ALA A 8 12.14 -9.18 -10.31
CA ALA A 8 10.98 -8.34 -9.97
C ALA A 8 10.41 -8.73 -8.59
N LEU A 9 11.06 -8.22 -7.54
CA LEU A 9 10.58 -8.28 -6.17
C LEU A 9 9.21 -7.58 -6.09
N ALA A 10 8.18 -8.41 -5.92
CA ALA A 10 7.13 -8.18 -4.94
C ALA A 10 6.66 -6.72 -4.84
N ALA A 11 5.82 -6.25 -5.78
CA ALA A 11 5.06 -5.06 -5.46
C ALA A 11 4.17 -5.40 -4.25
N LEU A 12 4.36 -4.67 -3.16
CA LEU A 12 3.59 -4.87 -1.95
C LEU A 12 2.56 -3.76 -1.83
N PHE A 13 1.34 -4.20 -1.55
CA PHE A 13 0.19 -3.36 -1.43
C PHE A 13 -0.27 -3.41 0.02
N VAL A 14 -0.40 -2.25 0.61
CA VAL A 14 -0.72 -2.09 2.01
C VAL A 14 -1.93 -1.18 2.10
N VAL A 15 -2.97 -1.63 2.81
CA VAL A 15 -4.16 -0.81 3.06
C VAL A 15 -4.08 -0.26 4.48
N VAL A 16 -4.13 1.06 4.60
CA VAL A 16 -4.09 1.78 5.88
C VAL A 16 -5.41 2.56 6.05
N PRO A 17 -6.10 2.45 7.20
CA PRO A 17 -7.26 3.27 7.51
C PRO A 17 -6.84 4.61 8.13
N THR A 18 -7.45 5.72 7.70
CA THR A 18 -7.44 6.98 8.46
C THR A 18 -8.79 7.18 9.17
N PHE A 19 -8.77 7.74 10.38
CA PHE A 19 -9.97 7.95 11.21
C PHE A 19 -10.12 9.45 11.54
N GLY A 20 -11.11 10.12 10.93
CA GLY A 20 -11.46 11.50 11.26
C GLY A 20 -10.55 12.56 10.59
N SER A 21 -11.20 13.54 9.97
CA SER A 21 -10.64 14.62 9.15
C SER A 21 -9.50 15.41 9.81
N ASN A 22 -8.30 15.38 9.21
CA ASN A 22 -7.31 16.46 9.03
C ASN A 22 -5.87 15.97 8.82
N ASP A 23 -5.62 14.66 8.65
CA ASP A 23 -4.33 14.20 8.11
C ASP A 23 -4.31 14.35 6.58
N LEU A 24 -4.32 15.61 6.12
CA LEU A 24 -4.04 16.00 4.73
C LEU A 24 -2.56 15.81 4.36
N ASP A 25 -1.73 15.46 5.33
CA ASP A 25 -0.43 14.90 5.05
C ASP A 25 -0.56 13.41 5.36
N ILE A 26 -0.40 12.51 4.38
CA ILE A 26 0.35 11.28 4.71
C ILE A 26 1.75 11.81 4.90
N PRO A 27 2.15 12.20 6.12
CA PRO A 27 3.39 12.87 6.29
C PRO A 27 4.44 11.81 5.94
N SER A 28 5.55 12.22 5.34
CA SER A 28 6.74 11.37 5.22
C SER A 28 7.16 10.67 6.55
N ASN A 29 6.58 11.08 7.69
CA ASN A 29 6.70 10.47 9.01
C ASN A 29 5.67 9.38 9.39
N VAL A 30 4.52 9.20 8.72
CA VAL A 30 3.71 7.96 8.90
C VAL A 30 4.35 6.79 8.13
N ALA A 31 5.05 7.10 7.04
CA ALA A 31 5.76 6.11 6.22
C ALA A 31 6.99 5.48 6.88
N ASN A 32 7.60 6.11 7.88
CA ASN A 32 8.80 5.57 8.53
C ASN A 32 8.48 4.53 9.62
N ARG A 33 7.22 4.46 10.06
CA ARG A 33 6.67 3.45 10.96
C ARG A 33 5.21 3.27 10.57
N VAL A 34 4.97 2.60 9.45
CA VAL A 34 3.65 1.98 9.26
C VAL A 34 3.55 0.93 10.36
N ASP A 35 2.93 1.29 11.47
CA ASP A 35 2.71 0.38 12.58
C ASP A 35 1.82 -0.74 12.05
N LEU A 36 2.31 -1.99 12.12
CA LEU A 36 1.56 -3.17 11.68
C LEU A 36 0.18 -3.24 12.35
N SER A 37 0.05 -2.63 13.54
CA SER A 37 -1.21 -2.50 14.26
C SER A 37 -2.28 -1.68 13.52
N GLN A 38 -1.87 -0.82 12.59
CA GLN A 38 -2.75 0.04 11.81
C GLN A 38 -2.98 -0.48 10.38
N LEU A 39 -2.51 -1.68 10.06
CA LEU A 39 -2.75 -2.27 8.75
C LEU A 39 -4.08 -2.99 8.68
N LEU A 40 -4.83 -2.72 7.61
CA LEU A 40 -6.01 -3.50 7.26
C LEU A 40 -5.61 -4.78 6.53
N ASP A 41 -4.69 -4.67 5.56
CA ASP A 41 -4.14 -5.82 4.84
C ASP A 41 -2.79 -5.49 4.22
N LYS A 42 -1.99 -6.53 3.99
CA LYS A 42 -0.69 -6.51 3.33
C LYS A 42 -0.57 -7.70 2.40
N LYS A 43 -0.34 -7.45 1.11
CA LYS A 43 -0.22 -8.51 0.09
C LYS A 43 0.90 -8.23 -0.89
N GLN A 44 1.62 -9.27 -1.24
CA GLN A 44 2.61 -9.28 -2.30
C GLN A 44 1.95 -9.68 -3.63
N THR A 45 2.30 -9.01 -4.73
CA THR A 45 1.82 -9.41 -6.06
C THR A 45 2.26 -10.81 -6.42
N TYR A 46 1.36 -11.53 -7.09
CA TYR A 46 1.66 -12.77 -7.78
C TYR A 46 2.67 -12.54 -8.91
N ILE A 47 3.27 -13.63 -9.40
CA ILE A 47 4.16 -13.62 -10.57
C ILE A 47 3.52 -13.02 -11.84
N THR A 48 2.18 -13.02 -11.89
CA THR A 48 1.38 -12.44 -12.97
C THR A 48 1.17 -10.93 -12.83
N GLY A 49 1.65 -10.32 -11.74
CA GLY A 49 1.41 -8.92 -11.37
C GLY A 49 0.02 -8.66 -10.76
N GLN A 50 -0.78 -9.70 -10.51
CA GLN A 50 -2.08 -9.57 -9.87
C GLN A 50 -1.94 -9.46 -8.34
N PHE A 51 -2.88 -8.76 -7.71
CA PHE A 51 -3.00 -8.67 -6.25
C PHE A 51 -4.48 -8.52 -5.88
N HIS A 52 -4.83 -8.90 -4.65
CA HIS A 52 -6.15 -8.70 -4.09
C HIS A 52 -5.99 -8.37 -2.61
N LEU A 53 -6.51 -7.22 -2.20
CA LEU A 53 -6.47 -6.74 -0.83
C LEU A 53 -7.87 -6.71 -0.24
N GLU A 54 -7.99 -7.20 0.99
CA GLU A 54 -9.23 -7.13 1.76
C GLU A 54 -8.89 -6.90 3.23
N GLY A 55 -9.52 -5.90 3.85
CA GLY A 55 -9.37 -5.67 5.27
C GLY A 55 -10.61 -5.01 5.86
N ASN A 56 -10.71 -5.08 7.19
CA ASN A 56 -11.84 -4.56 7.95
C ASN A 56 -11.36 -3.95 9.27
N THR A 57 -12.20 -3.12 9.87
CA THR A 57 -11.88 -2.39 11.10
C THR A 57 -12.14 -3.20 12.38
N ALA A 58 -12.43 -4.49 12.29
CA ALA A 58 -12.78 -5.29 13.48
C ALA A 58 -11.62 -5.42 14.49
N SER A 59 -10.37 -5.24 14.03
CA SER A 59 -9.17 -5.22 14.87
C SER A 59 -8.96 -3.88 15.60
N PHE A 60 -9.73 -2.84 15.27
CA PHE A 60 -9.62 -1.51 15.86
C PHE A 60 -10.67 -1.29 16.97
N PRO A 61 -10.45 -0.32 17.88
CA PRO A 61 -11.45 0.09 18.85
C PRO A 61 -12.80 0.40 18.22
N SER A 62 -13.89 0.14 18.93
CA SER A 62 -15.27 0.37 18.44
C SER A 62 -15.62 1.84 18.15
N THR A 63 -14.75 2.78 18.54
CA THR A 63 -14.81 4.20 18.19
C THR A 63 -14.23 4.52 16.82
N GLN A 64 -13.57 3.55 16.18
CA GLN A 64 -12.82 3.65 14.92
C GLN A 64 -13.46 2.76 13.85
N THR A 65 -14.68 3.11 13.44
CA THR A 65 -15.49 2.32 12.48
C THR A 65 -15.57 2.94 11.10
N GLU A 66 -15.51 4.26 10.99
CA GLU A 66 -15.48 5.00 9.73
C GLU A 66 -14.04 5.25 9.30
N ILE A 67 -13.70 4.86 8.07
CA ILE A 67 -12.33 4.90 7.54
C ILE A 67 -12.26 5.57 6.18
N GLU A 68 -11.15 6.28 5.95
CA GLU A 68 -10.72 6.63 4.59
C GLU A 68 -9.49 5.75 4.26
N PRO A 69 -9.64 4.69 3.45
CA PRO A 69 -8.53 3.79 3.18
C PRO A 69 -7.57 4.38 2.16
N TYR A 70 -6.27 4.21 2.41
CA TYR A 70 -5.21 4.46 1.45
C TYR A 70 -4.52 3.15 1.07
N VAL A 71 -4.20 2.99 -0.21
CA VAL A 71 -3.35 1.90 -0.69
C VAL A 71 -1.96 2.46 -0.97
N THR A 72 -0.94 1.92 -0.30
CA THR A 72 0.45 2.23 -0.61
C THR A 72 1.06 1.12 -1.44
N PHE A 73 1.87 1.51 -2.43
CA PHE A 73 2.54 0.64 -3.39
C PHE A 73 4.02 0.71 -3.10
N HIS A 74 4.64 -0.41 -2.77
CA HIS A 74 6.07 -0.50 -2.50
C HIS A 74 6.72 -1.38 -3.57
N HIS A 75 7.70 -0.86 -4.30
CA HIS A 75 8.36 -1.58 -5.39
C HIS A 75 9.81 -1.12 -5.56
N ASN A 76 10.62 -1.92 -6.26
CA ASN A 76 12.00 -1.58 -6.63
C ASN A 76 12.22 -1.70 -8.14
N CYS A 77 11.18 -1.45 -8.94
CA CYS A 77 11.28 -1.47 -10.40
C CYS A 77 12.28 -0.42 -10.91
N ASP A 78 13.06 -0.82 -11.91
CA ASP A 78 14.19 -0.06 -12.48
C ASP A 78 15.26 0.33 -11.43
N MET A 79 15.38 -0.44 -10.35
CA MET A 79 16.45 -0.33 -9.36
C MET A 79 17.26 -1.61 -9.33
N ASP A 80 18.59 -1.49 -9.34
CA ASP A 80 19.46 -2.63 -9.08
C ASP A 80 19.49 -2.97 -7.57
N GLU A 81 20.15 -4.08 -7.22
CA GLU A 81 20.27 -4.53 -5.82
C GLU A 81 20.97 -3.49 -4.93
N LYS A 82 21.97 -2.77 -5.46
CA LYS A 82 22.70 -1.75 -4.70
C LYS A 82 21.82 -0.52 -4.46
N GLN A 83 21.05 -0.10 -5.45
CA GLN A 83 20.09 0.98 -5.34
C GLN A 83 18.98 0.61 -4.36
N SER A 84 18.45 -0.62 -4.44
CA SER A 84 17.44 -1.13 -3.51
C SER A 84 17.98 -1.18 -2.07
N ALA A 85 19.21 -1.63 -1.87
CA ALA A 85 19.84 -1.66 -0.55
C ALA A 85 20.16 -0.25 0.00
N ASN A 86 20.59 0.66 -0.86
CA ASN A 86 21.01 2.00 -0.43
C ASN A 86 19.86 2.98 -0.29
N LEU A 87 18.85 2.93 -1.15
CA LEU A 87 17.72 3.87 -1.20
C LEU A 87 16.46 3.27 -0.60
N GLY A 88 16.31 1.95 -0.59
CA GLY A 88 15.09 1.28 -0.16
C GLY A 88 14.11 1.09 -1.33
N TYR A 89 12.84 0.86 -1.01
CA TYR A 89 11.79 0.66 -2.00
C TYR A 89 11.14 2.00 -2.37
N LYS A 90 10.85 2.19 -3.65
CA LYS A 90 9.96 3.27 -4.11
C LYS A 90 8.57 3.04 -3.55
N ARG A 91 7.97 4.12 -3.08
CA ARG A 91 6.68 4.13 -2.40
C ARG A 91 5.83 5.31 -2.83
N TRP A 92 4.61 5.02 -3.27
CA TRP A 92 3.57 6.02 -3.50
C TRP A 92 2.23 5.51 -2.95
N ALA A 93 1.26 6.41 -2.83
CA ALA A 93 -0.03 6.10 -2.20
C ALA A 93 -1.18 6.68 -3.00
N ILE A 94 -2.33 6.02 -2.93
CA ILE A 94 -3.61 6.53 -3.44
C ILE A 94 -4.70 6.36 -2.42
N ARG A 95 -5.57 7.36 -2.36
CA ARG A 95 -6.80 7.30 -1.58
C ARG A 95 -7.84 6.48 -2.34
N LEU A 96 -8.45 5.52 -1.66
CA LEU A 96 -9.62 4.83 -2.18
C LEU A 96 -10.88 5.68 -1.92
N PRO A 97 -11.81 5.78 -2.88
CA PRO A 97 -13.06 6.48 -2.66
C PRO A 97 -13.90 5.80 -1.57
N GLU A 98 -14.56 6.60 -0.72
CA GLU A 98 -15.39 6.12 0.39
C GLU A 98 -16.57 5.23 -0.06
N GLU A 99 -17.02 5.36 -1.31
CA GLU A 99 -18.08 4.51 -1.87
C GLU A 99 -17.68 3.01 -2.00
N TYR A 100 -16.40 2.69 -1.86
CA TYR A 100 -15.87 1.32 -1.79
C TYR A 100 -15.73 0.82 -0.35
N VAL A 101 -15.92 1.68 0.65
CA VAL A 101 -16.00 1.33 2.06
C VAL A 101 -17.43 0.94 2.39
N THR A 102 -17.61 -0.20 3.05
CA THR A 102 -18.95 -0.70 3.39
C THR A 102 -19.04 -1.07 4.86
N LEU A 103 -20.16 -0.72 5.49
CA LEU A 103 -20.46 -1.14 6.85
C LEU A 103 -20.71 -2.66 6.89
N GLY A 104 -19.90 -3.38 7.68
CA GLY A 104 -19.99 -4.81 7.89
C GLY A 104 -18.64 -5.52 7.76
N THR A 105 -18.64 -6.84 7.93
CA THR A 105 -17.40 -7.65 7.93
C THR A 105 -16.85 -7.94 6.54
N LYS A 106 -17.64 -7.76 5.48
CA LYS A 106 -17.27 -8.08 4.09
C LYS A 106 -17.51 -6.89 3.16
N PRO A 107 -16.59 -6.60 2.24
CA PRO A 107 -16.78 -5.57 1.23
C PRO A 107 -17.93 -5.95 0.26
N ARG A 108 -18.77 -4.99 -0.12
CA ARG A 108 -19.82 -5.20 -1.15
C ARG A 108 -19.37 -4.83 -2.56
N LYS A 109 -18.27 -4.08 -2.68
CA LYS A 109 -17.69 -3.62 -3.94
C LYS A 109 -16.19 -3.77 -3.88
N VAL A 110 -15.58 -4.01 -5.04
CA VAL A 110 -14.13 -4.10 -5.20
C VAL A 110 -13.69 -2.95 -6.09
N TYR A 111 -12.68 -2.21 -5.65
CA TYR A 111 -12.04 -1.20 -6.49
C TYR A 111 -11.06 -1.88 -7.45
N ASP A 112 -11.28 -1.73 -8.75
CA ASP A 112 -10.37 -2.26 -9.76
C ASP A 112 -9.37 -1.16 -10.18
N PHE A 113 -8.11 -1.36 -9.80
CA PHE A 113 -6.99 -0.49 -10.19
C PHE A 113 -6.61 -0.61 -11.66
N GLY A 114 -7.12 -1.63 -12.36
CA GLY A 114 -6.74 -1.96 -13.72
C GLY A 114 -5.28 -2.38 -13.80
N ARG A 115 -4.55 -1.83 -14.78
CA ARG A 115 -3.13 -2.11 -14.99
C ARG A 115 -2.31 -0.86 -14.71
N ILE A 116 -1.41 -0.97 -13.75
CA ILE A 116 -0.55 0.13 -13.31
C ILE A 116 0.90 -0.17 -13.74
N ASN A 117 1.58 0.83 -14.30
CA ASN A 117 2.96 0.69 -14.74
C ASN A 117 3.92 1.26 -13.69
N LEU A 118 4.55 0.39 -12.92
CA LEU A 118 5.47 0.79 -11.83
C LEU A 118 6.88 1.21 -12.32
N GLN A 119 7.10 1.38 -13.62
CA GLN A 119 8.38 1.87 -14.16
C GLN A 119 8.45 3.40 -14.26
N ILE A 120 7.29 4.06 -14.31
CA ILE A 120 7.22 5.52 -14.33
C ILE A 120 7.20 6.08 -12.89
N GLU A 121 7.67 7.31 -12.75
CA GLU A 121 7.62 8.04 -11.48
C GLU A 121 6.21 8.59 -11.24
N TYR A 122 5.61 8.24 -10.10
CA TYR A 122 4.30 8.74 -9.69
C TYR A 122 4.42 10.02 -8.84
N PRO A 123 3.44 10.93 -8.88
CA PRO A 123 3.43 12.12 -8.01
C PRO A 123 3.50 11.74 -6.53
N GLY A 124 4.44 12.33 -5.80
CA GLY A 124 4.63 12.02 -4.37
C GLY A 124 5.32 10.69 -4.09
N GLU A 125 5.96 10.07 -5.10
CA GLU A 125 6.80 8.90 -4.90
C GLU A 125 8.01 9.24 -4.01
N THR A 126 8.26 8.38 -3.03
CA THR A 126 9.34 8.52 -2.04
C THR A 126 10.10 7.21 -1.92
N HIS A 127 11.29 7.23 -1.33
CA HIS A 127 12.07 6.02 -1.06
C HIS A 127 11.99 5.64 0.42
N ASP A 128 11.69 4.38 0.70
CA ASP A 128 11.54 3.84 2.05
C ASP A 128 12.57 2.72 2.32
N LYS A 129 13.59 3.04 3.13
CA LYS A 129 14.65 2.11 3.55
C LYS A 129 14.23 1.22 4.72
N LYS A 130 13.20 1.59 5.48
CA LYS A 130 12.80 0.91 6.71
C LYS A 130 11.72 -0.13 6.46
N PHE A 131 11.28 -0.26 5.21
CA PHE A 131 10.24 -1.18 4.86
C PHE A 131 10.74 -2.64 4.91
N ASN A 132 10.30 -3.38 5.93
CA ASN A 132 10.60 -4.81 6.09
C ASN A 132 9.38 -5.68 5.73
N PHE A 133 9.58 -6.64 4.85
CA PHE A 133 8.50 -7.52 4.37
C PHE A 133 8.13 -8.62 5.36
N ASN A 134 9.01 -8.96 6.30
CA ASN A 134 8.95 -10.20 7.09
C ASN A 134 8.65 -10.00 8.58
N GLU A 135 8.20 -8.82 9.00
CA GLU A 135 7.67 -8.62 10.37
C GLU A 135 6.15 -8.80 10.39
#